data_AF-A0A835AM08-F1
#
_entry.id   AF-A0A835AM08-F1
#
_cell.length_a   1.000
_cell.length_b   1.000
_cell.length_c   1.000
_cell.angle_alpha   90.00
_cell.angle_beta   90.00
_cell.angle_gamma   90.00
#
_symmetry.space_group_name_H-M   'P 1'
#
loop_
_entity.id
_entity.type
_entity.pdbx_description
1 polymer ?
#
loop_
_entity_poly.entity_id
_entity_poly.type
_entity_poly.pdbx_seq_one_letter_code
_entity_poly.pdbx_strand_id
1 'polypeptide(L)'
;MCVVGCRAPGSKDPHDLWVNPKVELAKAKRFATGVLEHYNKRKKIKFELLDARPVTSIPEPRCCYTHINFTAKSSKEDSQEQLFFAEIYHCRKRRHPHGFIVTCCEPLCPDSAVGRNFRKPDGTSAVRKNADFAHCFACTETMLHPRGENYVAGHCNIPHVYEYVR
;
A
#
# COMPACT_ATOMS: atom_id res chain seq x y z
N MET A 1 -27.93 -16.79 -48.46
CA MET A 1 -27.88 -17.89 -47.47
C MET A 1 -26.42 -18.30 -47.34
N CYS A 2 -25.73 -17.88 -46.28
CA CYS A 2 -24.29 -18.08 -46.13
C CYS A 2 -23.95 -18.50 -44.69
N VAL A 3 -23.45 -19.73 -44.63
CA VAL A 3 -22.46 -20.34 -43.72
C VAL A 3 -22.68 -20.24 -42.20
N VAL A 4 -23.04 -21.40 -41.63
CA VAL A 4 -22.93 -21.75 -40.22
C VAL A 4 -21.48 -21.55 -39.76
N GLY A 5 -21.27 -20.57 -38.89
CA GLY A 5 -19.98 -20.34 -38.24
C GLY A 5 -19.72 -21.38 -37.15
N CYS A 6 -18.60 -22.11 -37.28
CA CYS A 6 -18.04 -22.93 -36.22
C CYS A 6 -17.80 -22.05 -34.98
N ARG A 7 -18.41 -22.40 -33.85
CA ARG A 7 -18.05 -21.80 -32.55
C ARG A 7 -16.65 -22.28 -32.15
N ALA A 8 -15.68 -21.36 -32.18
CA ALA A 8 -14.44 -21.52 -31.42
C ALA A 8 -14.74 -21.33 -29.92
N PRO A 9 -14.09 -22.10 -29.02
CA PRO A 9 -14.39 -22.07 -27.60
C PRO A 9 -13.77 -20.83 -26.92
N GLY A 10 -14.60 -20.11 -26.17
CA GLY A 10 -14.25 -19.28 -25.01
C GLY A 10 -13.14 -18.25 -25.20
N SER A 11 -13.49 -17.04 -25.63
CA SER A 11 -12.69 -15.86 -25.33
C SER A 11 -12.68 -15.67 -23.80
N LYS A 12 -11.53 -15.93 -23.16
CA LYS A 12 -11.33 -15.58 -21.75
C LYS A 12 -11.35 -14.06 -21.61
N ASP A 13 -12.09 -13.57 -20.64
CA ASP A 13 -12.11 -12.17 -20.26
C ASP A 13 -10.67 -11.68 -19.94
N PRO A 14 -10.21 -10.54 -20.48
CA PRO A 14 -8.85 -10.04 -20.27
C PRO A 14 -8.51 -9.63 -18.83
N HIS A 15 -9.50 -9.64 -17.93
CA HIS A 15 -9.39 -9.06 -16.59
C HIS A 15 -9.12 -10.07 -15.45
N ASP A 16 -9.18 -11.37 -15.70
CA ASP A 16 -8.75 -12.38 -14.72
C ASP A 16 -7.28 -12.76 -14.92
N LEU A 17 -6.40 -11.76 -14.88
CA LEU A 17 -4.98 -12.01 -14.59
C LEU A 17 -4.86 -12.24 -13.10
N TRP A 18 -5.07 -13.50 -12.69
CA TRP A 18 -4.78 -13.94 -11.33
C TRP A 18 -3.30 -13.65 -11.05
N VAL A 19 -3.04 -12.54 -10.37
CA VAL A 19 -1.67 -12.10 -10.09
C VAL A 19 -1.06 -13.17 -9.21
N ASN A 20 0.06 -13.74 -9.65
CA ASN A 20 0.72 -14.83 -8.94
C ASN A 20 1.08 -14.38 -7.51
N PRO A 21 0.53 -15.01 -6.45
CA PRO A 21 0.75 -14.59 -5.06
C PRO A 21 2.23 -14.56 -4.67
N LYS A 22 3.06 -15.43 -5.27
CA LYS A 22 4.51 -15.44 -5.04
C LYS A 22 5.18 -14.18 -5.59
N VAL A 23 4.70 -13.67 -6.72
CA VAL A 23 5.24 -12.44 -7.34
C VAL A 23 4.88 -11.22 -6.49
N GLU A 24 3.64 -11.13 -6.00
CA GLU A 24 3.25 -10.03 -5.11
C GLU A 24 3.98 -10.08 -3.77
N LEU A 25 4.16 -11.28 -3.19
CA LEU A 25 4.94 -11.41 -1.96
C LEU A 25 6.41 -11.02 -2.17
N ALA A 26 7.03 -11.44 -3.28
CA ALA A 26 8.40 -11.06 -3.60
C ALA A 26 8.56 -9.54 -3.79
N LYS A 27 7.57 -8.91 -4.44
CA LYS A 27 7.49 -7.46 -4.62
C LYS A 27 7.33 -6.74 -3.28
N ALA A 28 6.42 -7.22 -2.42
CA ALA A 28 6.23 -6.70 -1.08
C ALA A 28 7.52 -6.77 -0.25
N LYS A 29 8.17 -7.94 -0.21
CA LYS A 29 9.46 -8.11 0.48
C LYS A 29 10.53 -7.16 -0.05
N ARG A 30 10.65 -7.01 -1.36
CA ARG A 30 11.61 -6.05 -1.96
C ARG A 30 11.38 -4.61 -1.50
N PHE A 31 10.12 -4.18 -1.44
CA PHE A 31 9.79 -2.83 -0.95
C PHE A 31 10.05 -2.71 0.55
N ALA A 32 9.59 -3.68 1.36
CA ALA A 32 9.81 -3.71 2.80
C ALA A 32 11.31 -3.66 3.15
N THR A 33 12.16 -4.41 2.43
CA THR A 33 13.61 -4.38 2.62
C THR A 33 14.18 -2.98 2.40
N GLY A 34 13.89 -2.34 1.25
CA GLY A 34 14.42 -1.01 0.97
C GLY A 34 13.88 0.08 1.91
N VAL A 35 12.63 -0.06 2.36
CA VAL A 35 12.03 0.81 3.38
C VAL A 35 12.74 0.63 4.73
N LEU A 36 12.95 -0.62 5.16
CA LEU A 36 13.58 -0.93 6.45
C LEU A 36 15.05 -0.49 6.48
N GLU A 37 15.78 -0.66 5.38
CA GLU A 37 17.14 -0.14 5.22
C GLU A 37 17.17 1.39 5.36
N HIS A 38 16.22 2.09 4.73
CA HIS A 38 16.08 3.54 4.89
C HIS A 38 15.81 3.92 6.35
N TYR A 39 14.87 3.24 7.01
CA TYR A 39 14.51 3.48 8.41
C TYR A 39 15.68 3.26 9.36
N ASN A 40 16.35 2.11 9.25
CA ASN A 40 17.53 1.75 10.03
C ASN A 40 18.64 2.79 9.88
N LYS A 41 18.93 3.21 8.64
CA LYS A 41 19.93 4.25 8.35
C LYS A 41 19.55 5.60 8.98
N ARG A 42 18.29 6.02 8.85
CA ARG A 42 17.82 7.32 9.36
C ARG A 42 17.81 7.36 10.89
N LYS A 43 17.35 6.29 11.54
CA LYS A 43 17.19 6.20 12.99
C LYS A 43 18.44 5.67 13.70
N LYS A 44 19.46 5.21 12.97
CA LYS A 44 20.70 4.59 13.48
C LYS A 44 20.43 3.38 14.39
N ILE A 45 19.52 2.52 13.96
CA ILE A 45 19.11 1.29 14.66
C ILE A 45 19.18 0.11 13.69
N LYS A 46 19.15 -1.12 14.24
CA LYS A 46 19.22 -2.35 13.44
C LYS A 46 17.98 -3.20 13.67
N PHE A 47 17.05 -3.12 12.72
CA PHE A 47 15.94 -4.06 12.57
C PHE A 47 16.19 -5.00 11.40
N GLU A 48 15.71 -6.23 11.53
CA GLU A 48 15.74 -7.27 10.52
C GLU A 48 14.30 -7.58 10.08
N LEU A 49 14.08 -7.65 8.77
CA LEU A 49 12.77 -7.90 8.19
C LEU A 49 12.38 -9.36 8.47
N LEU A 50 11.19 -9.57 9.03
CA LEU A 50 10.63 -10.90 9.25
C LEU A 50 9.67 -11.28 8.14
N ASP A 51 8.64 -10.46 7.91
CA ASP A 51 7.65 -10.70 6.87
C ASP A 51 7.08 -9.41 6.28
N ALA A 52 6.46 -9.51 5.11
CA ALA A 52 5.82 -8.40 4.42
C ALA A 52 4.40 -8.79 3.98
N ARG A 53 3.43 -7.91 4.26
CA ARG A 53 2.05 -8.08 3.81
C ARG A 53 1.89 -7.64 2.35
N PRO A 54 0.86 -8.14 1.64
CA PRO A 54 0.52 -7.66 0.32
C PRO A 54 0.42 -6.13 0.28
N VAL A 55 0.84 -5.55 -0.84
CA VAL A 55 0.91 -4.10 -1.01
C VAL A 55 -0.36 -3.55 -1.62
N THR A 56 -0.67 -2.29 -1.33
CA THR A 56 -1.72 -1.55 -2.05
C THR A 56 -1.07 -0.47 -2.92
N SER A 57 -1.24 -0.56 -4.24
CA SER A 57 -0.74 0.45 -5.17
C SER A 57 -1.80 1.51 -5.40
N ILE A 58 -1.50 2.77 -5.12
CA ILE A 58 -2.43 3.90 -5.20
C ILE A 58 -1.94 4.81 -6.33
N PRO A 59 -2.51 4.69 -7.54
CA PRO A 59 -2.15 5.58 -8.64
C PRO A 59 -2.74 6.97 -8.39
N GLU A 60 -1.92 7.95 -8.68
CA GLU A 60 -2.25 9.37 -8.72
C GLU A 60 -1.98 9.87 -10.15
N PRO A 61 -2.57 10.98 -10.61
CA PRO A 61 -2.51 11.38 -12.02
C PRO A 61 -1.10 11.46 -12.65
N ARG A 62 -0.04 11.60 -11.85
CA ARG A 62 1.35 11.71 -12.33
C ARG A 62 2.34 10.83 -11.57
N CYS A 63 1.86 9.98 -10.67
CA CYS A 63 2.72 9.14 -9.85
C CYS A 63 1.96 7.93 -9.31
N CYS A 64 2.67 7.04 -8.63
CA CYS A 64 2.05 5.95 -7.92
C CYS A 64 2.67 5.90 -6.54
N TYR A 65 1.81 5.82 -5.53
CA TYR A 65 2.20 5.52 -4.17
C TYR A 65 1.97 4.05 -3.88
N THR A 66 2.64 3.52 -2.88
CA THR A 66 2.35 2.18 -2.40
C THR A 66 2.38 2.15 -0.89
N HIS A 67 1.30 1.64 -0.32
CA HIS A 67 1.20 1.32 1.09
C HIS A 67 1.63 -0.12 1.32
N ILE A 68 2.42 -0.33 2.37
CA ILE A 68 2.90 -1.64 2.77
C ILE A 68 2.94 -1.73 4.29
N ASN A 69 2.46 -2.86 4.81
CA ASN A 69 2.80 -3.29 6.14
C ASN A 69 3.84 -4.39 6.09
N PHE A 70 4.75 -4.37 7.06
CA PHE A 70 5.74 -5.41 7.23
C PHE A 70 6.09 -5.52 8.70
N THR A 71 6.60 -6.67 9.11
CA THR A 71 7.05 -6.88 10.47
C THR A 71 8.56 -7.00 10.50
N ALA A 72 9.15 -6.40 11.50
CA ALA A 72 10.59 -6.42 11.70
C ALA A 72 10.91 -6.55 13.18
N LYS A 73 12.08 -7.11 13.46
CA LYS A 73 12.56 -7.33 14.82
C LYS A 73 13.91 -6.65 15.01
N SER A 74 14.12 -6.01 16.15
CA SER A 74 15.42 -5.43 16.48
C SER A 74 16.45 -6.53 16.72
N SER A 75 17.72 -6.25 16.49
CA SER A 75 18.80 -7.18 16.87
C SER A 75 19.11 -7.20 18.38
N LYS A 76 18.25 -6.61 19.21
CA LYS A 76 18.43 -6.57 20.67
C LYS A 76 17.82 -7.82 21.29
N GLU A 77 18.48 -8.36 22.31
CA GLU A 77 17.97 -9.44 23.14
C GLU A 77 16.60 -9.04 23.72
N ASP A 78 15.66 -10.00 23.79
CA ASP A 78 14.25 -9.82 24.20
C ASP A 78 13.39 -8.83 23.40
N SER A 79 13.90 -8.28 22.30
CA SER A 79 13.06 -7.45 21.44
C SER A 79 11.88 -8.23 20.89
N GLN A 80 10.74 -7.56 20.79
CA GLN A 80 9.52 -8.12 20.23
C GLN A 80 9.42 -7.82 18.74
N GLU A 81 8.62 -8.62 18.05
CA GLU A 81 8.22 -8.31 16.68
C GLU A 81 7.42 -7.00 16.66
N GLN A 82 7.81 -6.09 15.76
CA GLN A 82 7.17 -4.81 15.59
C GLN A 82 6.56 -4.73 14.19
N LEU A 83 5.27 -4.38 14.14
CA LEU A 83 4.59 -4.07 12.89
C LEU A 83 4.92 -2.64 12.47
N PHE A 84 5.15 -2.44 11.17
CA PHE A 84 5.38 -1.14 10.56
C PHE A 84 4.34 -0.87 9.49
N PHE A 85 4.08 0.43 9.29
CA PHE A 85 3.48 0.95 8.07
C PHE A 85 4.53 1.74 7.31
N ALA A 86 4.48 1.66 5.99
CA ALA A 86 5.23 2.56 5.14
C ALA A 86 4.47 2.97 3.89
N GLU A 87 4.80 4.16 3.43
CA GLU A 87 4.41 4.70 2.14
C GLU A 87 5.67 4.94 1.31
N ILE A 88 5.63 4.45 0.06
CA ILE A 88 6.67 4.73 -0.92
C ILE A 88 6.08 5.46 -2.13
N TYR A 89 6.85 6.40 -2.65
CA TYR A 89 6.62 7.07 -3.92
C TYR A 89 7.46 6.42 -5.02
N HIS A 90 6.82 5.88 -6.06
CA HIS A 90 7.52 5.26 -7.18
C HIS A 90 8.25 6.31 -8.03
N CYS A 91 9.54 6.07 -8.27
CA CYS A 91 10.36 6.97 -9.08
C CYS A 91 11.24 6.15 -10.04
N ARG A 92 11.80 6.78 -11.07
CA ARG A 92 12.71 6.05 -11.98
C ARG A 92 13.96 5.61 -11.21
N LYS A 93 14.45 4.38 -11.42
CA LYS A 93 15.68 3.85 -10.78
C LYS A 93 16.92 4.75 -10.94
N ARG A 94 16.98 5.55 -12.01
CA ARG A 94 18.01 6.58 -12.21
C ARG A 94 18.05 7.64 -11.08
N ARG A 95 16.96 7.79 -10.33
CA ARG A 95 16.81 8.75 -9.23
C ARG A 95 17.00 8.12 -7.84
N HIS A 96 16.74 6.82 -7.67
CA HIS A 96 16.94 6.14 -6.39
C HIS A 96 17.25 4.64 -6.57
N PRO A 97 18.20 4.05 -5.81
CA PRO A 97 18.65 2.66 -6.00
C PRO A 97 17.52 1.63 -6.00
N HIS A 98 16.53 1.79 -5.12
CA HIS A 98 15.40 0.87 -5.02
C HIS A 98 14.25 1.16 -6.02
N GLY A 99 14.35 2.25 -6.80
CA GLY A 99 13.28 2.69 -7.71
C GLY A 99 12.08 3.34 -7.02
N PHE A 100 12.22 3.75 -5.76
CA PHE A 100 11.21 4.49 -5.02
C PHE A 100 11.86 5.36 -3.95
N ILE A 101 11.13 6.37 -3.48
CA ILE A 101 11.49 7.19 -2.31
C ILE A 101 10.56 6.80 -1.17
N VAL A 102 11.09 6.66 0.04
CA VAL A 102 10.28 6.44 1.25
C VAL A 102 9.70 7.78 1.70
N THR A 103 8.37 7.91 1.69
CA THR A 103 7.68 9.12 2.14
C THR A 103 7.18 8.97 3.58
N CYS A 104 6.85 7.75 4.00
CA CYS A 104 6.51 7.41 5.38
C CYS A 104 7.11 6.05 5.77
N CYS A 105 7.59 5.91 7.01
CA CYS A 105 7.89 4.62 7.61
C CYS A 105 7.82 4.75 9.13
N GLU A 106 6.74 4.23 9.73
CA GLU A 106 6.46 4.37 11.15
C GLU A 106 6.10 3.01 11.77
N PRO A 107 6.63 2.68 12.97
CA PRO A 107 6.13 1.54 13.74
C PRO A 107 4.68 1.81 14.15
N LEU A 108 3.84 0.78 14.07
CA LEU A 108 2.45 0.83 14.52
C LEU A 108 2.38 0.31 15.95
N CYS A 109 1.96 1.12 16.91
CA CYS A 109 1.49 0.58 18.19
C CYS A 109 0.09 -0.04 18.01
N PRO A 110 -0.31 -0.98 18.88
CA PRO A 110 -1.66 -1.56 18.87
C PRO A 110 -2.76 -0.49 18.84
N ASP A 111 -2.54 0.61 19.57
CA ASP A 111 -3.47 1.74 19.66
C ASP A 111 -3.35 2.74 18.49
N SER A 112 -2.34 2.61 17.64
CA SER A 112 -2.04 3.56 16.54
C SER A 112 -2.74 3.24 15.24
N ALA A 113 -3.43 2.10 15.14
CA ALA A 113 -4.21 1.70 13.97
C ALA A 113 -5.54 2.50 13.83
N VAL A 114 -5.51 3.77 14.21
CA VAL A 114 -6.65 4.71 14.27
C VAL A 114 -7.04 5.25 12.90
N GLY A 115 -6.17 5.09 11.88
CA GLY A 115 -6.50 5.43 10.48
C GLY A 115 -7.55 4.51 9.85
N ARG A 116 -8.05 3.52 10.59
CA ARG A 116 -9.18 2.68 10.20
C ARG A 116 -10.50 3.42 10.40
N ASN A 117 -11.16 3.79 9.33
CA ASN A 117 -12.41 3.15 8.93
C ASN A 117 -13.15 3.90 7.82
N PHE A 118 -13.85 3.09 7.03
CA PHE A 118 -14.98 3.44 6.19
C PHE A 118 -16.04 4.22 6.97
N ARG A 119 -15.94 5.55 7.04
CA ARG A 119 -17.17 6.32 7.09
C ARG A 119 -17.82 6.15 5.72
N LYS A 120 -18.99 5.49 5.68
CA LYS A 120 -19.94 5.76 4.58
C LYS A 120 -20.03 7.28 4.48
N PRO A 121 -19.91 7.89 3.28
CA PRO A 121 -19.98 9.33 3.15
C PRO A 121 -21.31 9.80 3.75
N ASP A 122 -21.28 10.33 4.96
CA ASP A 122 -22.33 11.20 5.43
C ASP A 122 -22.10 12.49 4.66
N GLY A 123 -22.94 12.70 3.64
CA GLY A 123 -22.87 13.81 2.68
C GLY A 123 -22.97 15.21 3.29
N THR A 124 -22.80 15.35 4.61
CA THR A 124 -22.88 16.61 5.36
C THR A 124 -21.52 17.18 5.79
N SER A 125 -20.42 16.43 5.74
CA SER A 125 -19.13 16.96 6.17
C SER A 125 -18.41 17.74 5.06
N ALA A 126 -18.39 19.06 5.20
CA ALA A 126 -17.66 19.99 4.34
C ALA A 126 -16.13 19.87 4.56
N VAL A 127 -15.54 18.74 4.18
CA VAL A 127 -14.09 18.50 4.25
C VAL A 127 -13.47 18.83 2.91
N ARG A 128 -12.96 20.06 2.72
CA ARG A 128 -12.32 20.59 1.49
C ARG A 128 -12.79 19.85 0.22
N LYS A 129 -14.09 19.94 -0.01
CA LYS A 129 -14.94 19.26 -0.99
C LYS A 129 -14.83 17.74 -1.16
N ASN A 130 -13.74 17.01 -0.87
CA ASN A 130 -13.63 15.54 -1.08
C ASN A 130 -12.38 14.86 -0.45
N ALA A 131 -11.60 15.53 0.41
CA ALA A 131 -10.35 14.98 0.95
C ALA A 131 -10.36 14.93 2.48
N ASP A 132 -10.09 13.75 3.06
CA ASP A 132 -9.96 13.55 4.50
C ASP A 132 -8.52 13.08 4.83
N PHE A 133 -7.76 13.98 5.45
CA PHE A 133 -6.35 13.77 5.81
C PHE A 133 -6.16 12.92 7.07
N ALA A 134 -7.22 12.46 7.73
CA ALA A 134 -7.12 11.58 8.88
C ALA A 134 -7.10 10.10 8.48
N HIS A 135 -7.69 9.73 7.34
CA HIS A 135 -7.95 8.34 6.96
C HIS A 135 -7.50 7.99 5.53
N CYS A 136 -7.30 6.69 5.29
CA CYS A 136 -7.03 6.13 3.97
C CYS A 136 -8.28 5.42 3.45
N PHE A 137 -8.74 5.81 2.28
CA PHE A 137 -9.89 5.22 1.58
C PHE A 137 -9.48 4.24 0.47
N ALA A 138 -8.19 4.24 0.10
CA ALA A 138 -7.66 3.38 -0.96
C ALA A 138 -7.40 1.94 -0.51
N CYS A 139 -7.01 1.77 0.75
CA CYS A 139 -6.66 0.47 1.29
C CYS A 139 -7.88 -0.28 1.85
N THR A 140 -7.77 -1.61 1.91
CA THR A 140 -8.73 -2.49 2.60
C THR A 140 -8.36 -2.63 4.08
N GLU A 141 -9.23 -3.29 4.86
CA GLU A 141 -9.07 -3.50 6.30
C GLU A 141 -7.81 -4.29 6.70
N THR A 142 -7.19 -4.98 5.75
CA THR A 142 -5.98 -5.78 5.98
C THR A 142 -4.71 -4.93 6.09
N MET A 143 -4.74 -3.72 5.52
CA MET A 143 -3.66 -2.73 5.62
C MET A 143 -3.94 -1.82 6.82
N LEU A 144 -2.97 -1.71 7.71
CA LEU A 144 -3.03 -0.90 8.92
C LEU A 144 -2.24 0.38 8.73
N HIS A 145 -2.83 1.51 9.14
CA HIS A 145 -2.27 2.85 8.94
C HIS A 145 -2.02 3.55 10.28
N PRO A 146 -1.00 4.43 10.35
CA PRO A 146 -0.93 5.47 11.37
C PRO A 146 -2.00 6.54 11.08
N ARG A 147 -2.01 7.64 11.85
CA ARG A 147 -2.84 8.81 11.52
C ARG A 147 -2.51 9.33 10.12
N GLY A 148 -3.54 9.75 9.39
CA GLY A 148 -3.44 10.11 7.97
C GLY A 148 -2.39 11.17 7.62
N GLU A 149 -2.15 12.13 8.51
CA GLU A 149 -1.14 13.19 8.34
C GLU A 149 0.30 12.66 8.16
N ASN A 150 0.56 11.39 8.47
CA ASN A 150 1.88 10.78 8.33
C ASN A 150 2.16 10.23 6.92
N TYR A 151 1.16 10.16 6.04
CA TYR A 151 1.31 9.70 4.65
C TYR A 151 0.59 10.66 3.69
N VAL A 152 0.75 10.44 2.39
CA VAL A 152 0.34 11.40 1.35
C VAL A 152 -0.87 10.91 0.56
N ALA A 153 -0.92 9.63 0.23
CA ALA A 153 -1.89 9.05 -0.70
C ALA A 153 -3.06 8.36 0.02
N GLY A 154 -4.18 8.24 -0.68
CA GLY A 154 -5.35 7.51 -0.18
C GLY A 154 -6.38 8.38 0.56
N HIS A 155 -6.18 9.69 0.66
CA HIS A 155 -7.09 10.61 1.37
C HIS A 155 -8.34 11.01 0.58
N CYS A 156 -8.50 10.56 -0.66
CA CYS A 156 -9.64 10.94 -1.49
C CYS A 156 -10.88 10.11 -1.13
N ASN A 157 -11.90 10.75 -0.55
CA ASN A 157 -13.16 10.10 -0.18
C ASN A 157 -14.24 10.24 -1.27
N ILE A 158 -13.82 10.37 -2.54
CA ILE A 158 -14.77 10.34 -3.66
C ILE A 158 -15.21 8.89 -3.85
N PRO A 159 -16.53 8.60 -3.87
CA PRO A 159 -17.01 7.26 -4.17
C PRO A 159 -16.39 6.71 -5.46
N HIS A 160 -16.07 5.42 -5.47
CA HIS A 160 -15.52 4.70 -6.63
C HIS A 160 -14.10 5.11 -7.08
N VAL A 161 -13.48 6.13 -6.47
CA VAL A 161 -12.15 6.64 -6.89
C VAL A 161 -11.02 5.61 -6.75
N TYR A 162 -11.20 4.60 -5.91
CA TYR A 162 -10.23 3.54 -5.66
C TYR A 162 -10.76 2.14 -5.99
N GLU A 163 -11.86 2.01 -6.73
CA GLU A 163 -12.41 0.68 -7.06
C GLU A 163 -11.45 -0.18 -7.89
N TYR A 164 -10.63 0.43 -8.73
CA TYR A 164 -9.60 -0.27 -9.50
C TYR A 164 -8.36 -0.66 -8.67
N VAL A 165 -8.27 -0.24 -7.40
CA VAL A 165 -7.16 -0.55 -6.48
C VAL A 165 -7.44 -1.82 -5.67
N ARG A 166 -8.71 -2.22 -5.56
CA ARG A 166 -9.21 -3.26 -4.65
C ARG A 166 -9.30 -4.63 -5.31
#